data_AF-A0A436DM31-F1
#
_entry.id   AF-A0A436DM31-F1
#
_cell.length_a   1.000
_cell.length_b   1.000
_cell.length_c   1.000
_cell.angle_alpha   90.00
_cell.angle_beta   90.00
_cell.angle_gamma   90.00
#
_symmetry.space_group_name_H-M   'P 1'
#
loop_
_entity.id
_entity.type
_entity.pdbx_description
1 polymer ?
#
loop_
_entity_poly.entity_id
_entity_poly.type
_entity_poly.pdbx_seq_one_letter_code
_entity_poly.pdbx_strand_id
1 'polypeptide(L)'
;MKNTRFTLKTWTGQETELGTLKTYTETRFNFGDDNAFEDVNAAHNRDVSLNFAWIQLGGLRVGKDESAFDTFVGYAGNVIQDTLVPYGDFDTNVVQYYFDAGNGFSAVVSLEEGNANDT
;
A
#
# COMPACT_ATOMS: atom_id res chain seq x y z
N MET A 1 2.67 25.21 2.05
CA MET A 1 3.46 23.99 2.00
C MET A 1 3.56 23.53 0.56
N LYS A 2 4.77 23.51 0.00
CA LYS A 2 5.05 22.91 -1.30
C LYS A 2 5.47 21.48 -1.05
N ASN A 3 4.85 20.55 -1.77
CA ASN A 3 5.24 19.15 -1.76
C ASN A 3 5.25 18.65 -3.20
N THR A 4 6.40 18.15 -3.65
CA THR A 4 6.59 17.54 -4.95
C THR A 4 7.02 16.10 -4.74
N ARG A 5 6.43 15.18 -5.51
CA ARG A 5 6.73 13.76 -5.43
C ARG A 5 7.17 13.22 -6.77
N PHE A 6 8.24 12.45 -6.77
CA PHE A 6 8.59 11.52 -7.84
C PHE A 6 8.28 10.09 -7.36
N THR A 7 7.63 9.29 -8.21
CA THR A 7 7.25 7.91 -7.88
C THR A 7 7.85 6.97 -8.91
N LEU A 8 8.68 6.03 -8.44
CA LEU A 8 9.22 4.94 -9.24
C LEU A 8 8.40 3.69 -8.98
N LYS A 9 7.77 3.17 -10.02
CA LYS A 9 7.03 1.91 -10.00
C LYS A 9 7.72 0.91 -10.90
N THR A 10 7.91 -0.31 -10.41
CA THR A 10 8.36 -1.43 -11.24
C THR A 10 7.41 -2.61 -11.06
N TRP A 11 7.10 -3.31 -12.14
CA TRP A 11 6.18 -4.44 -12.09
C TRP A 11 6.46 -5.44 -13.20
N THR A 12 6.11 -6.70 -12.95
CA THR A 12 6.12 -7.76 -13.96
C THR A 12 4.83 -8.59 -13.88
N GLY A 13 4.53 -9.32 -14.97
CA GLY A 13 3.39 -10.23 -15.05
C GLY A 13 3.70 -11.35 -16.03
N GLN A 14 3.67 -12.59 -15.56
CA GLN A 14 3.94 -13.77 -16.37
C GLN A 14 2.92 -14.88 -16.04
N GLU A 15 2.33 -15.46 -17.07
CA GLU A 15 1.47 -16.63 -16.90
C GLU A 15 2.31 -17.88 -16.61
N THR A 16 1.86 -18.67 -15.63
CA THR A 16 2.50 -19.93 -15.22
C THR A 16 1.44 -21.02 -15.06
N GLU A 17 1.87 -22.27 -14.89
CA GLU A 17 0.96 -23.39 -14.61
C GLU A 17 0.19 -23.23 -13.29
N LEU A 18 0.68 -22.40 -12.38
CA LEU A 18 0.09 -22.12 -11.07
C LEU A 18 -0.69 -20.79 -11.06
N GLY A 19 -0.97 -20.22 -12.24
CA GLY A 19 -1.59 -18.92 -12.43
C GLY A 19 -0.59 -17.79 -12.71
N THR A 20 -1.05 -16.54 -12.74
CA THR A 20 -0.19 -15.40 -13.04
C THR A 20 0.79 -15.11 -11.90
N LEU A 21 2.08 -15.09 -12.20
CA LEU A 21 3.14 -14.54 -11.36
C LEU A 21 3.26 -13.04 -11.61
N LYS A 22 3.12 -12.23 -10.55
CA LYS A 22 3.21 -10.77 -10.58
C LYS A 22 4.21 -10.29 -9.55
N THR A 23 4.97 -9.27 -9.88
CA THR A 23 5.75 -8.50 -8.89
C THR A 23 5.36 -7.04 -9.00
N TYR A 24 5.43 -6.32 -7.88
CA TYR A 24 5.18 -4.89 -7.84
C TYR A 24 6.02 -4.23 -6.77
N THR A 25 6.64 -3.11 -7.11
CA THR A 25 7.27 -2.21 -6.16
C THR A 25 6.89 -0.77 -6.46
N GLU A 26 6.74 0.03 -5.40
CA GLU A 26 6.53 1.47 -5.48
C GLU A 26 7.40 2.20 -4.46
N THR A 27 8.37 2.96 -4.95
CA THR A 27 9.21 3.84 -4.15
C THR A 27 8.87 5.29 -4.44
N ARG A 28 8.71 6.11 -3.40
CA ARG A 28 8.40 7.53 -3.51
C ARG A 28 9.55 8.37 -2.96
N PHE A 29 9.94 9.36 -3.75
CA PHE A 29 10.91 10.38 -3.40
C PHE A 29 10.17 11.71 -3.25
N ASN A 30 10.23 12.30 -2.07
CA ASN A 30 9.47 13.51 -1.75
C ASN A 30 10.43 14.69 -1.53
N PHE A 31 10.06 15.86 -2.03
CA PHE A 31 10.77 17.12 -1.82
C PHE A 31 9.77 18.19 -1.41
N GLY A 32 10.08 18.96 -0.39
CA GLY A 32 9.16 19.98 0.09
C GLY A 32 9.80 20.98 1.02
N ASP A 33 8.98 21.87 1.53
CA ASP A 33 9.34 22.81 2.60
C ASP A 33 8.71 22.39 3.93
N ASP A 34 9.27 22.88 5.03
CA ASP A 34 8.61 22.80 6.35
C ASP A 34 7.65 23.97 6.53
N ASN A 35 6.76 23.85 7.51
CA ASN A 35 5.95 24.96 7.98
C ASN A 35 6.64 25.57 9.21
N ALA A 36 7.79 26.21 9.00
CA ALA A 36 8.48 26.88 10.09
C ALA A 36 7.70 28.16 10.44
N PHE A 37 7.45 28.39 11.74
CA PHE A 37 6.90 29.66 12.25
C PHE A 37 7.92 30.82 12.19
N GLU A 38 9.00 30.65 11.42
CA GLU A 38 10.07 31.62 11.22
C GLU A 38 10.04 32.16 9.78
N ASP A 39 10.68 33.29 9.52
CA ASP A 39 10.71 33.99 8.21
C ASP A 39 11.31 33.16 7.05
N VAL A 40 11.78 31.94 7.30
CA VAL A 40 12.47 31.09 6.31
C VAL A 40 11.83 29.70 6.24
N ASN A 41 11.17 29.41 5.12
CA ASN A 41 10.75 28.04 4.76
C ASN A 41 11.82 27.38 3.89
N ALA A 42 12.70 26.59 4.52
CA ALA A 42 13.77 25.89 3.83
C ALA A 42 13.23 24.67 3.07
N ALA A 43 13.55 24.59 1.78
CA ALA A 43 13.23 23.43 0.95
C ALA A 43 14.30 22.33 1.11
N HIS A 44 13.87 21.09 1.27
CA HIS A 44 14.76 19.94 1.49
C HIS A 44 14.13 18.63 0.97
N ASN A 45 14.97 17.60 0.82
CA ASN A 45 14.50 16.24 0.54
C ASN A 45 13.81 15.69 1.79
N ARG A 46 12.59 15.16 1.65
CA ARG A 46 11.96 14.38 2.71
C ARG A 46 12.35 12.91 2.59
N ASP A 47 11.89 12.10 3.54
CA ASP A 47 12.17 10.67 3.55
C ASP A 47 11.71 9.97 2.26
N VAL A 48 12.52 8.99 1.85
CA VAL A 48 12.18 8.04 0.79
C VAL A 48 11.32 6.95 1.39
N SER A 49 10.15 6.70 0.81
CA SER A 49 9.24 5.65 1.28
C SER A 49 9.12 4.51 0.28
N LEU A 50 9.11 3.27 0.78
CA LEU A 50 8.74 2.08 0.03
C LEU A 50 7.30 1.73 0.38
N ASN A 51 6.37 2.09 -0.49
CA ASN A 51 4.93 1.99 -0.22
C ASN A 51 4.39 0.59 -0.50
N PHE A 52 4.88 -0.04 -1.56
CA PHE A 52 4.51 -1.40 -1.93
C PHE A 52 5.75 -2.18 -2.33
N ALA A 53 5.84 -3.43 -1.91
CA ALA A 53 6.89 -4.34 -2.37
C ALA A 53 6.45 -5.79 -2.18
N TRP A 54 5.84 -6.39 -3.19
CA TRP A 54 5.29 -7.74 -3.09
C TRP A 54 5.48 -8.56 -4.35
N ILE A 55 5.33 -9.88 -4.16
CA ILE A 55 5.24 -10.89 -5.20
C ILE A 55 3.94 -11.67 -5.01
N GLN A 56 3.29 -12.03 -6.12
CA GLN A 56 2.05 -12.80 -6.10
C GLN A 56 2.07 -13.91 -7.14
N LEU A 57 1.62 -15.11 -6.78
CA LEU A 57 1.42 -16.23 -7.69
C LEU A 57 0.06 -16.87 -7.44
N GLY A 58 -0.79 -16.95 -8.46
CA GLY A 58 -2.03 -17.74 -8.37
C GLY A 58 -2.98 -17.32 -7.24
N GLY A 59 -2.94 -16.05 -6.83
CA GLY A 59 -3.72 -15.50 -5.72
C GLY A 59 -2.98 -15.41 -4.39
N LEU A 60 -1.86 -16.13 -4.20
CA LEU A 60 -1.00 -16.01 -3.01
C LEU A 60 -0.06 -14.82 -3.16
N ARG A 61 -0.12 -13.84 -2.27
CA ARG A 61 0.75 -12.66 -2.19
C ARG A 61 1.61 -12.69 -0.93
N VAL A 62 2.88 -12.31 -1.06
CA VAL A 62 3.82 -12.11 0.04
C VAL A 62 4.60 -10.83 -0.17
N GLY A 63 4.74 -10.01 0.88
CA GLY A 63 5.59 -8.81 0.85
C GLY A 63 5.02 -7.68 1.70
N LYS A 64 5.37 -6.45 1.36
CA LYS A 64 4.83 -5.23 1.98
C LYS A 64 3.65 -4.71 1.18
N ASP A 65 2.54 -4.48 1.87
CA ASP A 65 1.30 -3.97 1.31
C ASP A 65 0.44 -3.28 2.38
N GLU A 66 -0.75 -2.84 1.99
CA GLU A 66 -1.79 -2.36 2.90
C GLU A 66 -2.65 -3.50 3.44
N SER A 67 -3.32 -3.27 4.56
CA SER A 67 -4.18 -4.27 5.20
C SER A 67 -5.28 -4.79 4.25
N ALA A 68 -5.52 -6.10 4.29
CA ALA A 68 -6.67 -6.73 3.63
C ALA A 68 -8.00 -6.22 4.21
N PHE A 69 -8.01 -5.79 5.48
CA PHE A 69 -9.21 -5.24 6.11
C PHE A 69 -9.72 -4.00 5.37
N ASP A 70 -8.80 -3.14 4.92
CA ASP A 70 -9.14 -1.93 4.18
C ASP A 70 -9.29 -2.21 2.69
N THR A 71 -8.31 -2.88 2.09
CA THR A 71 -8.23 -3.03 0.62
C THR A 71 -9.35 -3.92 0.07
N PHE A 72 -9.75 -4.97 0.78
CA PHE A 72 -10.76 -5.92 0.29
C PHE A 72 -12.17 -5.32 0.19
N VAL A 73 -12.51 -4.41 1.10
CA VAL A 73 -13.82 -3.71 1.10
C VAL A 73 -13.79 -2.42 0.27
N GLY A 74 -12.63 -2.03 -0.24
CA GLY A 74 -12.44 -0.81 -1.04
C GLY A 74 -12.26 0.46 -0.21
N TYR A 75 -11.56 0.34 0.94
CA TYR A 75 -11.41 1.39 1.95
C TYR A 75 -12.79 1.84 2.47
N ALA A 76 -12.92 3.04 3.03
CA ALA A 76 -14.24 3.58 3.35
C ALA A 76 -14.90 4.38 2.19
N GLY A 77 -14.42 4.12 0.96
CA GLY A 77 -14.96 4.65 -0.28
C GLY A 77 -14.23 5.89 -0.77
N ASN A 78 -14.59 6.37 -1.97
CA ASN A 78 -13.91 7.51 -2.61
C ASN A 78 -14.36 8.86 -2.03
N VAL A 79 -14.31 9.00 -0.70
CA VAL A 79 -14.71 10.20 0.03
C VAL A 79 -13.48 11.06 0.36
N ILE A 80 -13.61 12.39 0.20
CA ILE A 80 -12.53 13.35 0.41
C ILE A 80 -12.08 13.40 1.89
N GLN A 81 -12.92 12.93 2.81
CA GLN A 81 -12.72 13.06 4.24
C GLN A 81 -13.15 11.78 4.95
N ASP A 82 -12.27 10.79 4.93
CA ASP A 82 -12.55 9.45 5.44
C ASP A 82 -12.09 9.21 6.88
N THR A 83 -11.73 10.28 7.60
CA THR A 83 -11.09 10.24 8.92
C THR A 83 -12.01 9.73 10.05
N LEU A 84 -13.27 9.39 9.76
CA LEU A 84 -14.26 8.96 10.77
C LEU A 84 -14.35 7.42 10.91
N VAL A 85 -13.76 6.67 9.98
CA VAL A 85 -13.78 5.20 10.00
C VAL A 85 -12.41 4.68 10.43
N PRO A 86 -12.31 3.75 11.40
CA PRO A 86 -11.05 3.11 11.74
C PRO A 86 -10.52 2.32 10.54
N TYR A 87 -9.27 2.58 10.19
CA TYR A 87 -8.53 1.87 9.15
C TYR A 87 -7.60 0.84 9.78
N GLY A 88 -7.25 -0.19 9.02
CA GLY A 88 -6.07 -1.01 9.27
C GLY A 88 -4.78 -0.29 8.89
N ASP A 89 -3.67 -1.01 9.04
CA ASP A 89 -2.34 -0.46 8.73
C ASP A 89 -2.17 -0.26 7.22
N PHE A 90 -1.77 0.96 6.84
CA PHE A 90 -1.38 1.30 5.46
C PHE A 90 0.05 0.87 5.11
N ASP A 91 0.74 0.23 6.04
CA ASP A 91 2.14 -0.14 5.91
C ASP A 91 2.44 -1.43 6.70
N THR A 92 2.02 -2.60 6.20
CA THR A 92 2.24 -3.89 6.89
C THR A 92 2.92 -4.94 6.01
N ASN A 93 3.59 -5.92 6.64
CA ASN A 93 4.02 -7.14 5.96
C ASN A 93 2.85 -8.11 5.90
N VAL A 94 2.59 -8.66 4.71
CA VAL A 94 1.44 -9.51 4.44
C VAL A 94 1.85 -10.87 3.89
N VAL A 95 1.08 -11.88 4.30
CA VAL A 95 0.92 -13.15 3.59
C VAL A 95 -0.57 -13.32 3.35
N GLN A 96 -0.99 -13.18 2.08
CA GLN A 96 -2.39 -13.09 1.69
C GLN A 96 -2.74 -14.12 0.63
N TYR A 97 -3.95 -14.68 0.68
CA TYR A 97 -4.50 -15.46 -0.42
C TYR A 97 -5.85 -14.89 -0.86
N TYR A 98 -5.91 -14.50 -2.13
CA TYR A 98 -7.11 -14.04 -2.80
C TYR A 98 -7.74 -15.19 -3.59
N PHE A 99 -8.99 -15.49 -3.25
CA PHE A 99 -9.82 -16.43 -3.97
C PHE A 99 -10.88 -15.68 -4.77
N ASP A 100 -11.00 -16.01 -6.05
CA ASP A 100 -12.07 -15.55 -6.94
C ASP A 100 -12.69 -16.78 -7.62
N ALA A 101 -13.98 -17.01 -7.38
CA ALA A 101 -14.70 -18.14 -7.95
C ALA A 101 -15.23 -17.87 -9.38
N GLY A 102 -15.07 -16.66 -9.92
CA GLY A 102 -15.54 -16.27 -11.26
C GLY A 102 -17.06 -16.14 -11.39
N ASN A 103 -17.81 -16.34 -10.31
CA ASN A 103 -19.27 -16.22 -10.24
C ASN A 103 -19.73 -15.01 -9.38
N GLY A 104 -18.82 -14.06 -9.12
CA GLY A 104 -19.07 -12.91 -8.25
C GLY A 104 -18.85 -13.17 -6.76
N PHE A 105 -18.47 -14.39 -6.36
CA PHE A 105 -17.97 -14.68 -5.02
C PHE A 105 -16.45 -14.56 -4.96
N SER A 106 -15.97 -13.74 -4.03
CA SER A 106 -14.54 -13.60 -3.70
C SER A 106 -14.34 -13.67 -2.20
N ALA A 107 -13.15 -14.11 -1.79
CA ALA A 107 -12.73 -14.16 -0.40
C ALA A 107 -11.24 -13.87 -0.29
N VAL A 108 -10.83 -13.28 0.84
CA VAL A 108 -9.43 -13.07 1.19
C VAL A 108 -9.16 -13.64 2.58
N VAL A 109 -7.99 -14.25 2.74
CA VAL A 109 -7.41 -14.53 4.05
C VAL A 109 -6.03 -13.87 4.10
N SER A 110 -5.74 -13.21 5.22
CA SER A 110 -4.52 -12.40 5.40
C SER A 110 -3.91 -12.68 6.76
N LEU A 111 -2.60 -12.86 6.78
CA LEU A 111 -1.77 -12.77 7.98
C LEU A 111 -0.94 -11.50 7.85
N GLU A 112 -1.07 -10.61 8.82
CA GLU A 112 -0.48 -9.26 8.79
C GLU A 112 0.39 -9.07 10.02
N GLU A 113 1.50 -8.36 9.86
CA GLU A 113 2.31 -7.93 10.99
C GLU A 113 1.54 -6.87 11.78
N GLY A 114 1.34 -7.11 13.08
CA GLY A 114 0.70 -6.14 13.97
C GLY A 114 1.67 -5.06 14.40
N ASN A 115 1.18 -3.83 14.56
CA ASN A 115 1.97 -2.71 15.06
C ASN A 115 1.82 -2.60 16.58
N ALA A 116 2.91 -2.26 17.29
CA ALA A 116 2.89 -2.07 18.74
C ALA A 116 1.98 -0.91 19.21
N ASN A 117 1.47 -0.10 18.28
CA ASN A 117 0.54 1.00 18.54
C ASN A 117 -0.93 0.70 18.14
N ASP A 118 -1.27 -0.55 17.77
CA ASP A 118 -2.63 -0.98 17.42
C ASP A 118 -3.52 -1.27 18.63
N THR A 119 -3.55 -0.37 19.63
CA THR A 119 -4.50 -0.43 20.76
C THR A 119 -5.11 0.92 21.09
#